data_AF-A0A970Z6P7-F1
#
_entry.id   AF-A0A970Z6P7-F1
#
_cell.length_a   1.000
_cell.length_b   1.000
_cell.length_c   1.000
_cell.angle_alpha   90.00
_cell.angle_beta   90.00
_cell.angle_gamma   90.00
#
_symmetry.space_group_name_H-M   'P 1'
#
loop_
_entity.id
_entity.type
_entity.pdbx_description
1 polymer ?
#
loop_
_entity_poly.entity_id
_entity_poly.type
_entity_poly.pdbx_seq_one_letter_code
_entity_poly.pdbx_strand_id
1 'polypeptide(L)'
;MLAGEYQPSAARWVNDQVAEYEASGGRRGNTLRDTGLPVVVVTMRGRRTGKVRKIALMRVEHDGEYAFVASKGGAPEHPDWYHNLVAHPDEVL
;
A
#
# COMPACT_ATOMS: atom_id res chain seq x y z
N MET A 1 -8.90 3.23 10.98
CA MET A 1 -9.13 3.34 9.52
C MET A 1 -9.17 4.81 9.17
N LEU A 2 -8.53 5.22 8.05
CA LEU A 2 -8.64 6.59 7.55
C LEU A 2 -10.08 6.84 7.07
N ALA A 3 -10.68 7.98 7.45
CA ALA A 3 -12.03 8.34 7.04
C ALA A 3 -12.09 8.76 5.56
N GLY A 4 -13.20 8.49 4.89
CA GLY A 4 -13.46 8.91 3.51
C GLY A 4 -13.69 7.77 2.53
N GLU A 5 -13.98 8.13 1.28
CA GLU A 5 -14.27 7.18 0.22
C GLU A 5 -12.99 6.43 -0.21
N TYR A 6 -13.04 5.09 -0.24
CA TYR A 6 -11.97 4.27 -0.80
C TYR A 6 -12.03 4.26 -2.31
N GLN A 7 -10.92 4.60 -2.95
CA GLN A 7 -10.76 4.51 -4.40
C GLN A 7 -9.71 3.44 -4.74
N PRO A 8 -10.12 2.30 -5.33
CA PRO A 8 -9.22 1.21 -5.68
C PRO A 8 -8.17 1.61 -6.72
N SER A 9 -7.14 0.78 -6.85
CA SER A 9 -6.16 0.87 -7.93
C SER A 9 -6.81 0.61 -9.28
N ALA A 10 -6.28 1.22 -10.34
CA ALA A 10 -6.67 0.86 -11.71
C ALA A 10 -6.22 -0.56 -12.08
N ALA A 11 -5.16 -1.07 -11.43
CA ALA A 11 -4.66 -2.41 -11.66
C ALA A 11 -5.47 -3.43 -10.85
N ARG A 12 -6.23 -4.29 -11.55
CA ARG A 12 -7.11 -5.31 -10.93
C ARG A 12 -6.38 -6.19 -9.91
N TRP A 13 -5.19 -6.67 -10.25
CA TRP A 13 -4.41 -7.55 -9.37
C TRP A 13 -4.05 -6.91 -8.02
N VAL A 14 -3.87 -5.58 -7.98
CA VAL A 14 -3.62 -4.86 -6.72
C VAL A 14 -4.88 -4.88 -5.86
N ASN A 15 -6.05 -4.67 -6.46
CA ASN A 15 -7.32 -4.69 -5.74
C ASN A 15 -7.65 -6.09 -5.22
N ASP A 16 -7.43 -7.11 -6.04
CA ASP A 16 -7.65 -8.50 -5.67
C ASP A 16 -6.77 -8.89 -4.47
N GLN A 17 -5.48 -8.52 -4.52
CA GLN A 17 -4.54 -8.77 -3.42
C GLN A 17 -4.95 -8.04 -2.13
N VAL A 18 -5.29 -6.75 -2.21
CA VAL A 18 -5.74 -5.97 -1.05
C VAL A 18 -7.02 -6.58 -0.46
N ALA A 19 -8.00 -6.92 -1.30
CA ALA A 19 -9.25 -7.51 -0.84
C ALA A 19 -9.03 -8.86 -0.15
N GLU A 20 -8.18 -9.73 -0.70
CA GLU A 20 -7.85 -11.02 -0.09
C GLU A 20 -7.10 -10.86 1.24
N TYR A 21 -6.14 -9.92 1.30
CA TYR A 21 -5.42 -9.60 2.52
C TYR A 21 -6.38 -9.14 3.62
N GLU A 22 -7.25 -8.17 3.32
CA GLU A 22 -8.19 -7.63 4.31
C GLU A 22 -9.24 -8.65 4.74
N ALA A 23 -9.85 -9.38 3.78
CA ALA A 23 -10.89 -10.37 4.08
C ALA A 23 -10.36 -11.56 4.92
N SER A 24 -9.05 -11.81 4.87
CA SER A 24 -8.41 -12.87 5.66
C SER A 24 -7.79 -12.39 6.97
N GLY A 25 -7.76 -11.07 7.23
CA GLY A 25 -6.98 -10.50 8.33
C GLY A 25 -5.48 -10.74 8.17
N GLY A 26 -4.97 -10.63 6.93
CA GLY A 26 -3.55 -10.75 6.59
C GLY A 26 -3.01 -12.18 6.47
N ARG A 27 -3.89 -13.20 6.50
CA ARG A 27 -3.49 -14.63 6.38
C ARG A 27 -3.32 -15.10 4.93
N ARG A 28 -3.91 -14.38 3.97
CA ARG A 28 -3.80 -14.64 2.52
C ARG A 28 -3.46 -13.34 1.79
N GLY A 29 -2.99 -13.42 0.55
CA GLY A 29 -2.53 -12.24 -0.22
C GLY A 29 -1.33 -11.51 0.42
N ASN A 30 -0.67 -12.12 1.40
CA ASN A 30 0.31 -11.51 2.30
C ASN A 30 1.76 -11.67 1.85
N THR A 31 1.98 -12.09 0.61
CA THR A 31 3.28 -12.15 -0.03
C THR A 31 3.27 -11.44 -1.38
N LEU A 32 4.45 -11.01 -1.85
CA LEU A 32 4.61 -10.45 -3.18
C LEU A 32 4.51 -11.58 -4.21
N ARG A 33 3.30 -11.80 -4.74
CA ARG A 33 3.03 -12.85 -5.75
C ARG A 33 3.62 -14.18 -5.29
N ASP A 34 4.31 -14.90 -6.18
CA ASP A 34 4.90 -16.21 -5.91
C ASP A 34 6.31 -16.14 -5.29
N THR A 35 6.79 -14.95 -4.90
CA THR A 35 8.15 -14.81 -4.33
C THR A 35 8.25 -15.29 -2.88
N GLY A 36 7.12 -15.44 -2.19
CA GLY A 36 7.07 -15.75 -0.76
C GLY A 36 7.50 -14.60 0.16
N LEU A 37 7.93 -13.46 -0.39
CA LEU A 37 8.38 -12.32 0.40
C LEU A 37 7.18 -11.59 1.02
N PRO A 38 7.18 -11.31 2.33
CA PRO A 38 6.02 -10.76 3.02
C PRO A 38 5.70 -9.33 2.58
N VAL A 39 4.41 -9.00 2.57
CA VAL A 39 3.89 -7.65 2.32
C VAL A 39 2.97 -7.18 3.45
N VAL A 40 2.78 -5.87 3.54
CA VAL A 40 1.75 -5.22 4.34
C VAL A 40 0.88 -4.35 3.44
N VAL A 41 -0.42 -4.29 3.74
CA VAL A 41 -1.33 -3.35 3.07
C VAL A 41 -1.24 -2.02 3.77
N VAL A 42 -0.78 -1.00 3.03
CA VAL A 42 -0.68 0.38 3.49
C VAL A 42 -1.89 1.15 3.00
N THR A 43 -2.54 1.88 3.90
CA THR A 43 -3.67 2.77 3.64
C THR A 43 -3.20 4.21 3.74
N MET A 44 -3.55 5.07 2.78
CA MET A 44 -3.04 6.45 2.71
C MET A 44 -4.07 7.44 2.14
N ARG A 45 -3.89 8.74 2.38
CA ARG A 45 -4.65 9.82 1.71
C ARG A 45 -4.13 10.10 0.30
N GLY A 46 -4.99 10.03 -0.71
CA GLY A 46 -4.63 10.41 -2.08
C GLY A 46 -4.45 11.92 -2.24
N ARG A 47 -3.23 12.40 -2.54
CA ARG A 47 -2.87 13.85 -2.57
C ARG A 47 -3.74 14.72 -3.50
N ARG A 48 -4.26 14.13 -4.59
CA ARG A 48 -5.03 14.85 -5.62
C ARG A 48 -6.54 14.77 -5.38
N THR A 49 -7.02 13.64 -4.87
CA THR A 49 -8.45 13.33 -4.80
C THR A 49 -9.01 13.41 -3.39
N GLY A 50 -8.15 13.42 -2.37
CA GLY A 50 -8.54 13.31 -0.97
C GLY A 50 -9.21 11.97 -0.63
N LYS A 51 -9.21 10.97 -1.53
CA LYS A 51 -9.80 9.65 -1.30
C LYS A 51 -8.81 8.72 -0.60
N VAL A 52 -9.31 7.74 0.15
CA VAL A 52 -8.50 6.66 0.72
C VAL A 52 -7.93 5.81 -0.42
N ARG A 53 -6.62 5.54 -0.37
CA ARG A 53 -5.91 4.63 -1.29
C ARG A 53 -5.28 3.49 -0.50
N LYS A 54 -5.16 2.32 -1.11
CA LYS A 54 -4.53 1.14 -0.52
C LYS A 54 -3.56 0.51 -1.50
N ILE A 55 -2.44 0.00 -0.99
CA ILE A 55 -1.45 -0.73 -1.78
C ILE A 55 -0.70 -1.74 -0.91
N ALA A 56 -0.33 -2.89 -1.46
CA ALA A 56 0.58 -3.83 -0.80
C ALA A 56 2.03 -3.39 -1.05
N LEU A 57 2.80 -3.18 0.02
CA LEU A 57 4.24 -2.90 -0.03
C LEU A 57 5.01 -3.99 0.70
N MET A 58 6.27 -4.20 0.30
CA MET A 58 7.17 -5.12 0.97
C MET A 58 7.27 -4.82 2.47
N ARG A 59 7.20 -5.86 3.30
CA ARG A 59 7.32 -5.73 4.75
C ARG A 59 8.80 -5.59 5.12
N VAL A 60 9.18 -4.39 5.55
CA VAL A 60 10.44 -4.12 6.27
C VAL A 60 10.04 -3.54 7.62
N GLU A 61 10.27 -4.30 8.69
CA GLU A 61 9.82 -3.97 10.04
C GLU A 61 10.94 -4.23 11.04
N HIS A 62 11.08 -3.33 12.01
CA HIS A 62 11.98 -3.47 13.14
C HIS A 62 11.42 -2.72 14.34
N ASP A 63 11.25 -3.42 15.47
CA ASP A 63 10.75 -2.88 16.74
C ASP A 63 9.43 -2.08 16.62
N GLY A 64 8.53 -2.54 15.74
CA GLY A 64 7.25 -1.89 15.48
C GLY A 64 7.30 -0.71 14.50
N GLU A 65 8.49 -0.32 14.04
CA GLU A 65 8.67 0.67 12.98
C GLU A 65 8.72 -0.01 11.61
N TYR A 66 8.19 0.68 10.60
CA TYR A 66 8.14 0.18 9.22
C TYR A 66 8.90 1.11 8.28
N ALA A 67 9.66 0.51 7.36
CA ALA A 67 10.30 1.22 6.27
C ALA A 67 9.65 0.86 4.92
N PHE A 68 9.32 1.88 4.12
CA PHE A 68 8.80 1.70 2.77
C PHE A 68 9.78 2.20 1.73
N VAL A 69 10.07 1.38 0.73
CA VAL A 69 10.99 1.73 -0.37
C VAL A 69 10.17 2.10 -1.60
N ALA A 70 10.26 3.36 -2.02
CA ALA A 70 9.58 3.91 -3.20
C ALA A 70 10.20 3.47 -4.54
N SER A 71 10.33 2.16 -4.72
CA SER A 71 10.85 1.55 -5.95
C SER A 71 9.71 1.16 -6.89
N LYS A 72 9.84 1.54 -8.16
CA LYS A 72 8.94 1.17 -9.25
C LYS A 72 9.72 0.38 -10.32
N GLY A 73 10.43 -0.66 -9.88
CA GLY A 73 11.21 -1.53 -10.77
C GLY A 73 12.36 -0.82 -11.49
N GLY A 74 12.97 0.20 -10.85
CA GLY A 74 14.04 1.00 -11.44
C GLY A 74 13.58 2.12 -12.39
N ALA A 75 12.28 2.37 -12.50
CA ALA A 75 11.78 3.54 -13.23
C ALA A 75 12.35 4.84 -12.62
N PRO A 76 12.65 5.86 -13.45
CA PRO A 76 13.18 7.14 -12.97
C PRO A 76 12.13 7.93 -12.17
N GLU A 77 10.83 7.66 -12.36
CA GLU A 77 9.77 8.30 -11.60
C GLU A 77 9.42 7.54 -10.32
N HIS A 78 9.13 8.30 -9.27
CA HIS A 78 8.54 7.75 -8.06
C HIS A 78 7.13 7.18 -8.31
N PRO A 79 6.73 6.11 -7.61
CA PRO A 79 5.37 5.60 -7.68
C PRO A 79 4.37 6.60 -7.08
N ASP A 80 3.13 6.61 -7.56
CA ASP A 80 2.13 7.62 -7.12
C ASP A 80 1.89 7.63 -5.60
N TRP A 81 2.02 6.48 -4.94
CA TRP A 81 1.86 6.38 -3.49
C TRP A 81 2.92 7.17 -2.72
N TYR A 82 4.14 7.30 -3.25
CA TYR A 82 5.21 8.08 -2.61
C TYR A 82 4.74 9.51 -2.41
N HIS A 83 4.16 10.10 -3.45
CA HIS A 83 3.68 11.46 -3.37
C HIS A 83 2.45 11.65 -2.47
N ASN A 84 1.68 10.59 -2.23
CA ASN A 84 0.59 10.61 -1.26
C ASN A 84 1.15 10.72 0.17
N LEU A 85 2.16 9.91 0.51
CA LEU A 85 2.80 9.96 1.83
C LEU A 85 3.54 11.27 2.07
N VAL A 86 4.22 11.82 1.06
CA VAL A 86 4.89 13.12 1.18
C VAL A 86 3.89 14.25 1.43
N ALA A 87 2.72 14.22 0.80
CA ALA A 87 1.70 15.25 0.95
C ALA A 87 0.91 15.13 2.27
N HIS A 88 0.73 13.91 2.77
CA HIS A 88 -0.07 13.62 3.96
C HIS A 88 0.65 12.59 4.86
N PRO A 89 1.79 12.96 5.47
CA PRO A 89 2.60 12.04 6.25
C PRO A 89 1.86 11.50 7.50
N ASP A 90 0.89 12.26 8.02
CA ASP A 90 0.10 11.91 9.20
C ASP A 90 -1.21 11.16 8.87
N GLU A 91 -1.50 10.91 7.59
CA GLU A 91 -2.67 10.16 7.13
C GLU A 91 -2.28 8.84 6.47
N VAL A 92 -1.57 8.00 7.23
CA VAL A 92 -1.05 6.70 6.80
C VAL A 92 -1.32 5.65 7.89
N LEU A 93 -1.79 4.47 7.50
CA LEU A 93 -2.06 3.32 8.38
C LEU A 93 -1.57 2.01 7.77
#